data_AF-A0A2G9TBH5-F1
#
_entry.id   AF-A0A2G9TBH5-F1
#
_cell.length_a   1.000
_cell.length_b   1.000
_cell.length_c   1.000
_cell.angle_alpha   90.00
_cell.angle_beta   90.00
_cell.angle_gamma   90.00
#
_symmetry.space_group_name_H-M   'P 1'
#
loop_
_entity.id
_entity.type
_entity.pdbx_description
1 polymer ?
#
loop_
_entity_poly.entity_id
_entity_poly.type
_entity_poly.pdbx_seq_one_letter_code
_entity_poly.pdbx_strand_id
1 'polypeptide(L)' 'MLQAAGQLLKRVVMVPPKHYNIEVRLSTPNWNTQYKINPWMGGVIDENKAFEQWNALKSAIEKEGVE' A
#
# COMPACT_ATOMS: atom_id res chain seq x y z
N MET A 1 12.96 17.51 32.05
CA MET A 1 13.41 17.56 30.64
C MET A 1 12.21 17.84 29.77
N LEU A 2 12.13 19.00 29.11
CA LEU A 2 11.10 19.27 28.10
C LEU A 2 11.52 18.54 26.82
N GLN A 3 10.83 17.46 26.46
CA GLN A 3 11.01 16.88 25.13
C GLN A 3 10.46 17.85 24.08
N ALA A 4 11.15 17.98 22.95
CA ALA A 4 10.64 18.76 21.84
C ALA A 4 9.31 18.16 21.36
N ALA A 5 8.32 19.00 21.05
CA ALA A 5 6.98 18.54 20.63
C ALA A 5 7.00 17.54 19.46
N GLY A 6 8.04 17.60 18.60
CA GLY A 6 8.23 16.65 17.51
C GLY A 6 8.68 15.23 17.92
N GLN A 7 9.21 15.04 19.13
CA GLN A 7 9.59 13.71 19.66
C GLN A 7 8.41 12.98 20.33
N LEU A 8 7.32 13.71 20.64
CA LEU A 8 6.10 13.15 21.23
C LEU A 8 5.13 12.57 20.18
N LEU A 9 5.28 12.94 18.92
CA LEU A 9 4.37 12.56 17.85
C LEU A 9 4.94 11.36 17.07
N LYS A 10 4.27 10.20 17.18
CA LYS A 10 4.53 9.06 16.31
C LYS A 10 3.75 9.27 15.01
N ARG A 11 4.41 9.19 13.86
CA ARG A 11 3.79 9.42 12.55
C ARG A 11 4.15 8.34 11.57
N VAL A 12 3.19 7.93 10.73
CA VAL A 12 3.41 6.96 9.65
C VAL A 12 2.79 7.50 8.36
N VAL A 13 3.59 7.52 7.29
CA VAL A 13 3.09 7.91 5.96
C VAL A 13 2.47 6.67 5.30
N MET A 14 1.20 6.79 4.92
CA MET A 14 0.47 5.77 4.19
C MET A 14 -0.17 6.37 2.93
N VAL A 15 -0.40 5.54 1.91
CA VAL A 15 -1.13 5.92 0.69
C VAL A 15 -2.28 4.94 0.47
N PRO A 16 -3.52 5.41 0.27
CA PRO A 16 -4.65 4.52 0.02
C PRO A 16 -4.51 3.83 -1.34
N PRO A 17 -4.94 2.56 -1.47
CA PRO A 17 -4.76 1.75 -2.68
C PRO A 17 -5.73 2.12 -3.82
N LYS A 18 -6.00 3.41 -4.05
CA LYS A 18 -6.96 3.92 -5.04
C LYS A 18 -6.67 3.48 -6.47
N HIS A 19 -5.40 3.31 -6.79
CA HIS A 19 -4.93 2.85 -8.11
C HIS A 19 -3.99 1.65 -7.95
N TYR A 20 -4.21 0.85 -6.89
CA TYR A 20 -3.39 -0.33 -6.66
C TYR A 20 -3.76 -1.42 -7.66
N ASN A 21 -2.84 -1.68 -8.58
CA ASN A 21 -2.96 -2.76 -9.55
C ASN A 21 -1.59 -3.41 -9.77
N ILE A 22 -1.58 -4.69 -10.14
CA ILE A 22 -0.44 -5.47 -10.59
C ILE A 22 -0.77 -5.76 -12.04
N GLU A 23 -0.45 -4.82 -12.92
CA GLU A 23 -0.65 -5.02 -14.34
C GLU A 23 0.27 -6.15 -14.83
N VAL A 24 -0.33 -7.30 -15.11
CA VAL A 24 0.25 -8.30 -15.99
C VAL A 24 -0.54 -8.26 -17.29
N ARG A 25 -0.08 -7.43 -18.23
CA ARG A 25 -0.53 -7.54 -19.62
C ARG A 25 -0.03 -8.86 -20.19
N LEU A 26 -0.93 -9.82 -20.34
CA LEU A 26 -0.76 -10.92 -21.29
C LEU A 26 -1.78 -10.73 -22.41
N SER A 27 -1.28 -10.98 -23.64
CA SER A 27 -1.92 -10.94 -24.96
C SER A 27 -2.22 -9.57 -25.61
N THR A 28 -1.16 -8.82 -25.95
CA THR A 28 -1.04 -8.18 -27.29
C THR A 28 0.43 -8.18 -27.76
N PRO A 29 0.73 -8.26 -29.07
CA PRO A 29 2.08 -8.56 -29.59
C PRO A 29 3.04 -7.36 -29.62
N ASN A 30 2.65 -6.21 -29.10
CA ASN A 30 3.39 -4.95 -29.25
C ASN A 30 3.06 -4.02 -28.07
N TRP A 31 4.11 -3.44 -27.49
CA TRP A 31 4.22 -2.80 -26.16
C TRP A 31 4.36 -3.79 -25.00
N ASN A 32 5.55 -4.39 -24.95
CA ASN A 32 6.00 -5.44 -24.06
C ASN A 32 6.60 -4.86 -22.77
N THR A 33 5.77 -4.33 -21.87
CA THR A 33 6.20 -4.01 -20.50
C THR A 33 5.41 -4.86 -19.52
N GLN A 34 5.89 -6.09 -19.31
CA GLN A 34 5.50 -6.87 -18.14
C GLN A 34 6.13 -6.20 -16.92
N TYR A 35 5.34 -5.47 -16.13
CA TYR A 35 5.82 -4.81 -14.91
C TYR A 35 5.99 -5.85 -13.79
N LYS A 36 6.83 -6.87 -14.00
CA LYS A 36 7.21 -7.84 -12.96
C LYS A 36 8.60 -7.50 -12.46
N ILE A 37 8.66 -6.64 -11.44
CA ILE A 37 9.92 -6.23 -10.80
C ILE A 37 10.33 -7.13 -9.63
N ASN A 38 9.43 -8.01 -9.16
CA ASN A 38 9.72 -8.98 -8.11
C ASN A 38 8.94 -10.30 -8.29
N PRO A 39 9.39 -11.41 -7.68
CA PRO A 39 8.80 -12.75 -7.91
C PRO A 39 7.32 -12.87 -7.54
N TRP A 40 6.84 -12.06 -6.60
CA TRP A 40 5.48 -12.10 -6.06
C TRP A 40 4.43 -11.43 -6.96
N MET A 41 4.86 -10.69 -7.98
CA MET A 41 3.93 -10.06 -8.94
C MET A 41 3.34 -11.10 -9.91
N GLY A 42 2.10 -10.85 -10.34
CA GLY A 42 1.34 -11.67 -11.28
C GLY A 42 0.15 -12.44 -10.70
N GLY A 43 -0.25 -12.12 -9.47
CA GLY A 43 -1.49 -12.60 -8.87
C GLY A 43 -2.72 -11.84 -9.37
N VAL A 44 -3.90 -12.42 -9.11
CA VAL A 44 -5.18 -11.73 -9.27
C VAL A 44 -5.38 -10.75 -8.13
N ILE A 45 -5.79 -9.52 -8.45
CA ILE A 45 -6.13 -8.50 -7.46
C ILE A 45 -7.63 -8.45 -7.28
N ASP A 46 -8.04 -8.41 -6.01
CA ASP A 46 -9.36 -7.98 -5.59
C ASP A 46 -9.20 -6.59 -4.97
N GLU A 47 -9.67 -5.57 -5.68
CA GLU A 47 -9.52 -4.16 -5.27
C GLU A 47 -10.28 -3.87 -3.98
N ASN A 48 -11.48 -4.45 -3.80
CA ASN A 48 -12.28 -4.27 -2.59
C ASN A 48 -11.55 -4.85 -1.38
N LYS A 49 -11.03 -6.08 -1.53
CA LYS A 49 -10.25 -6.73 -0.49
C LYS A 49 -8.96 -5.97 -0.16
N ALA A 50 -8.30 -5.38 -1.16
CA ALA A 50 -7.12 -4.54 -0.94
C ALA A 50 -7.47 -3.29 -0.09
N PHE A 51 -8.60 -2.64 -0.37
CA PHE A 51 -9.10 -1.53 0.44
C PHE A 51 -9.46 -1.96 1.87
N GLU A 52 -10.16 -3.09 2.04
CA GLU A 52 -10.51 -3.63 3.36
C GLU A 52 -9.27 -3.90 4.21
N GLN A 53 -8.28 -4.59 3.62
CA GLN A 53 -7.01 -4.90 4.29
C GLN A 53 -6.22 -3.64 4.64
N TRP A 54 -6.16 -2.67 3.74
CA TRP A 54 -5.48 -1.40 3.98
C TRP A 54 -6.14 -0.60 5.11
N ASN A 55 -7.48 -0.51 5.12
CA ASN A 55 -8.23 0.16 6.18
C ASN A 55 -8.02 -0.53 7.53
N ALA A 56 -8.03 -1.86 7.58
CA ALA A 56 -7.77 -2.62 8.79
C ALA A 56 -6.36 -2.34 9.34
N LEU A 57 -5.34 -2.29 8.48
CA LEU A 57 -3.98 -1.95 8.86
C LEU A 57 -3.88 -0.50 9.37
N LYS A 58 -4.46 0.46 8.65
CA LYS A 58 -4.48 1.87 9.07
C LYS A 58 -5.11 2.00 10.46
N SER A 59 -6.28 1.41 10.68
CA SER A 59 -6.95 1.45 11.98
C SER A 59 -6.14 0.78 13.10
N ALA A 60 -5.38 -0.27 12.79
CA ALA A 60 -4.48 -0.90 13.77
C ALA A 60 -3.32 0.04 14.13
N ILE A 61 -2.71 0.71 13.15
CA ILE A 61 -1.63 1.69 13.37
C ILE A 61 -2.12 2.89 14.18
N GLU A 62 -3.29 3.44 13.85
CA GLU A 62 -3.88 4.57 14.58
C GLU A 62 -4.15 4.26 16.06
N LYS A 63 -4.52 3.00 16.37
CA LYS A 63 -4.71 2.54 17.75
C LYS A 63 -3.42 2.53 18.58
N GLU A 64 -2.25 2.51 17.95
CA GLU A 64 -0.94 2.58 18.62
C GLU A 64 -0.51 4.03 18.96
N GLY A 65 -1.42 5.01 18.77
CA GLY A 65 -1.17 6.42 19.04
C GLY A 65 -0.31 7.09 17.96
N VAL A 66 -0.44 6.61 16.72
CA VAL A 66 0.21 7.17 15.53
C VAL A 66 -0.78 8.12 14.84
N GLU A 67 -0.30 9.32 14.49
CA GLU A 67 -1.02 10.34 13.71
C GLU A 67 -0.61 10.37 12.24
#